data_AF-A0A2G8K628-F1
#
_entry.id   AF-A0A2G8K628-F1
#
_cell.length_a   1.000
_cell.length_b   1.000
_cell.length_c   1.000
_cell.angle_alpha   90.00
_cell.angle_beta   90.00
_cell.angle_gamma   90.00
#
_symmetry.space_group_name_H-M   'P 1'
#
loop_
_entity.id
_entity.type
_entity.pdbx_description
1 polymer ?
#
loop_
_entity_poly.entity_id
_entity_poly.type
_entity_poly.pdbx_seq_one_letter_code
_entity_poly.pdbx_strand_id
1 'polypeptide(L)'
;MLIIHRLIHIIEMSHSDQKGGFGNLPNHVILIIYSWLDLGDRFTASLTCKKWAAAFQSASLWRHFSFAFRSKAHSKLLKCIEDHANDLKSVRIYIDPQIRVNCDNLCRVVTSLSRADERRLERLGIFFIADNPLMFQGNDILSSLAELFGPPDPSLV
;
A
#
# COMPACT_ATOMS: atom_id res chain seq x y z
N MET A 1 -2.71 -18.84 -3.00
CA MET A 1 -2.71 -19.88 -1.94
C MET A 1 -1.59 -20.93 -2.07
N LEU A 2 -1.04 -21.23 -3.26
CA LEU A 2 0.07 -22.21 -3.42
C LEU A 2 1.46 -21.68 -3.01
N ILE A 3 1.72 -20.37 -3.12
CA ILE A 3 3.01 -19.76 -2.77
C ILE A 3 3.17 -19.64 -1.25
N ILE A 4 2.08 -19.29 -0.54
CA ILE A 4 2.05 -19.16 0.92
C ILE A 4 2.28 -20.51 1.61
N HIS A 5 1.61 -21.58 1.15
CA HIS A 5 1.82 -22.91 1.73
C HIS A 5 3.26 -23.39 1.50
N ARG A 6 3.88 -23.05 0.36
CA ARG A 6 5.31 -23.34 0.12
C ARG A 6 6.23 -22.50 1.00
N LEU A 7 5.96 -21.21 1.18
CA LEU A 7 6.78 -20.35 2.04
C LEU A 7 6.67 -20.75 3.52
N ILE A 8 5.47 -21.07 4.02
CA ILE A 8 5.26 -21.54 5.40
C ILE A 8 5.92 -22.91 5.63
N HIS A 9 5.76 -23.88 4.71
CA HIS A 9 6.43 -25.18 4.83
C HIS A 9 7.97 -25.06 4.76
N ILE A 10 8.48 -24.09 3.99
CA ILE A 10 9.92 -23.80 3.90
C ILE A 10 10.44 -23.11 5.18
N ILE A 11 9.62 -22.27 5.83
CA ILE A 11 9.96 -21.64 7.11
C ILE A 11 9.97 -22.69 8.24
N GLU A 12 8.99 -23.60 8.29
CA GLU A 12 8.96 -24.67 9.30
C GLU A 12 10.11 -25.67 9.14
N MET A 13 10.56 -25.96 7.90
CA MET A 13 11.73 -26.83 7.65
C MET A 13 13.08 -26.19 8.02
N SER A 14 13.13 -24.87 8.27
CA SER A 14 14.38 -24.15 8.59
C SER A 14 14.83 -24.27 10.06
N HIS A 15 14.09 -24.98 10.90
CA HIS A 15 14.52 -25.35 12.26
C HIS A 15 15.56 -26.48 12.30
N SER A 16 15.94 -27.04 11.14
CA SER A 16 17.05 -27.98 11.01
C SER A 16 18.29 -27.31 10.40
N ASP A 17 19.22 -27.00 11.30
CA ASP A 17 20.63 -26.62 11.19
C ASP A 17 21.32 -26.71 9.80
N GLN A 18 20.97 -25.82 8.86
CA GLN A 18 21.72 -25.60 7.62
C GLN A 18 22.10 -24.12 7.46
N LYS A 19 23.41 -23.86 7.38
CA LYS A 19 24.00 -22.55 7.02
C LYS A 19 23.63 -22.17 5.58
N GLY A 20 22.40 -21.74 5.38
CA GLY A 20 21.86 -21.37 4.06
C GLY A 20 20.39 -20.90 4.08
N GLY A 21 19.85 -20.52 5.23
CA GLY A 21 18.44 -20.11 5.35
C GLY A 21 18.11 -18.77 4.68
N PHE A 22 16.83 -18.58 4.34
CA PHE A 22 16.28 -17.34 3.75
C PHE A 22 16.55 -16.07 4.59
N GLY A 23 16.91 -16.21 5.87
CA GLY A 23 17.35 -15.13 6.73
C GLY A 23 18.68 -14.48 6.32
N ASN A 24 19.49 -15.15 5.49
CA ASN A 24 20.78 -14.62 5.04
C ASN A 24 20.72 -13.90 3.69
N LEU A 25 19.57 -13.92 2.99
CA LEU A 25 19.41 -13.28 1.69
C LEU A 25 19.80 -11.79 1.71
N PRO A 26 20.51 -11.25 0.70
CA PRO A 26 20.78 -9.82 0.60
C PRO A 26 19.51 -8.98 0.58
N ASN A 27 19.54 -7.76 1.14
CA ASN A 27 18.34 -6.92 1.27
C ASN A 27 17.65 -6.64 -0.07
N HIS A 28 18.41 -6.41 -1.16
CA HIS A 28 17.81 -6.15 -2.47
C HIS A 28 17.01 -7.36 -2.99
N VAL A 29 17.43 -8.60 -2.68
CA VAL A 29 16.68 -9.81 -3.05
C VAL A 29 15.37 -9.88 -2.25
N ILE A 30 15.41 -9.57 -0.95
CA ILE A 30 14.20 -9.54 -0.11
C ILE A 30 13.21 -8.50 -0.63
N LEU A 31 13.68 -7.31 -1.02
CA LEU A 31 12.83 -6.27 -1.60
C LEU A 31 12.21 -6.70 -2.93
N ILE A 32 12.96 -7.41 -3.79
CA ILE A 32 12.42 -8.01 -5.01
C ILE A 32 11.32 -9.00 -4.65
N ILE A 33 11.54 -9.89 -3.67
CA ILE A 33 10.50 -10.84 -3.23
C ILE A 33 9.25 -10.09 -2.76
N TYR A 34 9.40 -9.09 -1.89
CA TYR A 34 8.27 -8.28 -1.44
C TYR A 34 7.51 -7.60 -2.57
N SER A 35 8.18 -7.19 -3.65
CA SER A 35 7.51 -6.57 -4.80
C SER A 35 6.48 -7.47 -5.48
N TRP A 36 6.62 -8.79 -5.35
CA TRP A 36 5.68 -9.79 -5.88
C TRP A 36 4.56 -10.18 -4.91
N LEU A 37 4.66 -9.76 -3.65
CA LEU A 37 3.69 -10.08 -2.60
C LEU A 37 2.65 -8.97 -2.46
N ASP A 38 1.40 -9.34 -2.17
CA ASP A 38 0.41 -8.39 -1.68
C ASP A 38 0.75 -7.93 -0.25
N LEU A 39 0.08 -6.88 0.25
CA LEU A 39 0.44 -6.33 1.55
C LEU A 39 0.27 -7.33 2.71
N GLY A 40 -0.74 -8.21 2.65
CA GLY A 40 -0.96 -9.20 3.70
C GLY A 40 0.17 -10.23 3.76
N ASP A 41 0.61 -10.68 2.59
CA ASP A 41 1.75 -11.59 2.46
C ASP A 41 3.06 -10.89 2.84
N ARG A 42 3.24 -9.61 2.49
CA ARG A 42 4.41 -8.84 2.94
C ARG A 42 4.47 -8.75 4.47
N PHE A 43 3.34 -8.45 5.11
CA PHE A 43 3.24 -8.39 6.56
C PHE A 43 3.60 -9.74 7.19
N THR A 44 3.01 -10.83 6.69
CA THR A 44 3.31 -12.19 7.18
C THR A 44 4.79 -12.54 7.01
N ALA A 45 5.38 -12.26 5.85
CA ALA A 45 6.79 -12.51 5.60
C ALA A 45 7.72 -11.64 6.47
N SER A 46 7.29 -10.43 6.86
CA SER A 46 8.05 -9.56 7.78
C SER A 46 8.19 -10.16 9.19
N LEU A 47 7.30 -11.07 9.59
CA LEU A 47 7.32 -11.72 10.91
C LEU A 47 8.32 -12.89 11.00
N THR A 48 8.96 -13.27 9.89
CA THR A 48 9.81 -14.47 9.84
C THR A 48 11.14 -14.30 10.57
N CYS A 49 11.85 -13.19 10.35
CA CYS A 49 13.06 -12.86 11.08
C CYS A 49 13.39 -11.36 11.01
N LYS A 50 14.33 -10.91 11.85
CA LYS A 50 14.72 -9.48 11.96
C LYS A 50 15.14 -8.85 10.63
N LYS A 51 15.78 -9.62 9.73
CA LYS A 51 16.24 -9.11 8.43
C LYS A 51 15.07 -8.79 7.50
N TRP A 52 14.08 -9.67 7.44
CA TRP A 52 12.87 -9.46 6.66
C TRP A 52 12.03 -8.33 7.25
N ALA A 53 11.89 -8.28 8.58
CA ALA A 53 11.26 -7.14 9.27
C ALA A 53 11.92 -5.80 8.91
N ALA A 54 13.25 -5.72 8.93
CA ALA A 54 13.98 -4.51 8.56
C ALA A 54 13.80 -4.14 7.08
N ALA A 55 13.76 -5.13 6.18
CA ALA A 55 13.50 -4.89 4.76
C ALA A 55 12.07 -4.39 4.51
N PHE A 56 11.08 -4.86 5.27
CA PHE A 56 9.70 -4.38 5.19
C PHE A 56 9.59 -2.91 5.59
N GLN A 57 10.42 -2.43 6.52
CA GLN A 57 10.48 -1.02 6.94
C GLN A 57 11.27 -0.13 5.97
N SER A 58 11.86 -0.68 4.91
CA SER A 58 12.70 0.10 3.99
C SER A 58 11.84 1.00 3.10
N ALA A 59 12.14 2.30 3.10
CA ALA A 59 11.55 3.29 2.19
C ALA A 59 11.51 2.83 0.71
N SER A 60 12.53 2.09 0.26
CA SER A 60 12.62 1.60 -1.12
C SER A 60 11.48 0.65 -1.49
N LEU A 61 10.93 -0.09 -0.52
CA LEU A 61 9.78 -0.96 -0.73
C LEU A 61 8.50 -0.16 -1.00
N TRP A 62 8.38 1.01 -0.37
CA TRP A 62 7.15 1.80 -0.34
C TRP A 62 7.05 2.83 -1.44
N ARG A 63 8.18 3.33 -1.99
CA ARG A 63 8.22 4.38 -3.04
C ARG A 63 7.17 4.25 -4.14
N HIS A 64 6.85 3.02 -4.56
CA HIS A 64 5.81 2.72 -5.52
C HIS A 64 4.79 1.76 -4.89
N PHE A 65 3.60 2.27 -4.55
CA PHE A 65 2.60 1.48 -3.86
C PHE A 65 1.22 1.57 -4.51
N SER A 66 0.50 0.44 -4.50
CA SER A 66 -0.87 0.35 -5.00
C SER A 66 -1.81 -0.02 -3.87
N PHE A 67 -2.74 0.87 -3.56
CA PHE A 67 -3.87 0.60 -2.67
C PHE A 67 -5.02 0.03 -3.48
N ALA A 68 -5.62 -1.07 -3.03
CA ALA A 68 -6.80 -1.64 -3.66
C ALA A 68 -7.93 -1.75 -2.63
N PHE A 69 -8.87 -0.80 -2.65
CA PHE A 69 -10.05 -0.81 -1.78
C PHE A 69 -11.23 -1.41 -2.54
N ARG A 70 -11.44 -2.71 -2.32
CA ARG A 70 -12.52 -3.51 -2.94
C ARG A 70 -13.44 -4.17 -1.90
N SER A 71 -13.05 -4.11 -0.63
CA SER A 71 -13.78 -4.69 0.48
C SER A 71 -13.48 -3.92 1.77
N LYS A 72 -14.38 -4.02 2.75
CA LYS A 72 -14.20 -3.41 4.09
C LYS A 72 -12.93 -3.89 4.79
N ALA A 73 -12.43 -5.10 4.51
CA ALA A 73 -11.25 -5.66 5.16
C ALA A 73 -9.94 -4.94 4.79
N HIS A 74 -9.93 -4.16 3.70
CA HIS A 74 -8.74 -3.50 3.19
C HIS A 74 -8.41 -2.17 3.91
N SER A 75 -9.18 -1.77 4.93
CA SER A 75 -8.83 -0.62 5.77
C SER A 75 -7.50 -0.82 6.51
N LYS A 76 -7.06 -2.08 6.73
CA LYS A 76 -5.73 -2.40 7.29
C LYS A 76 -4.57 -1.87 6.45
N LEU A 77 -4.77 -1.64 5.15
CA LEU A 77 -3.76 -1.03 4.28
C LEU A 77 -3.41 0.39 4.72
N LEU A 78 -4.31 1.07 5.46
CA LEU A 78 -4.10 2.45 5.91
C LEU A 78 -2.99 2.58 6.96
N LYS A 79 -2.71 1.53 7.73
CA LYS A 79 -1.60 1.59 8.69
C LYS A 79 -0.25 1.85 7.99
N CYS A 80 -0.08 1.33 6.77
CA CYS A 80 1.14 1.56 6.01
C CYS A 80 1.27 3.00 5.50
N ILE A 81 0.16 3.73 5.29
CA ILE A 81 0.26 5.15 4.94
C ILE A 81 0.73 5.96 6.15
N GLU A 82 0.32 5.59 7.36
CA GLU A 82 0.76 6.25 8.61
C GLU A 82 2.27 6.08 8.81
N ASP A 83 2.81 4.89 8.54
CA ASP A 83 4.23 4.60 8.74
C ASP A 83 5.13 5.10 7.60
N HIS A 84 4.61 5.19 6.37
CA HIS A 84 5.44 5.38 5.16
C HIS A 84 5.01 6.52 4.23
N ALA A 85 4.09 7.42 4.62
CA ALA A 85 3.65 8.53 3.76
C ALA A 85 4.82 9.35 3.17
N ASN A 86 5.85 9.62 3.99
CA ASN A 86 7.04 10.37 3.59
C ASN A 86 7.91 9.65 2.55
N ASP A 87 7.78 8.33 2.42
CA ASP A 87 8.56 7.51 1.48
C ASP A 87 7.92 7.39 0.10
N LEU A 88 6.63 7.73 -0.03
CA LEU A 88 5.84 7.50 -1.24
C LEU A 88 6.15 8.52 -2.34
N LYS A 89 6.50 8.00 -3.51
CA LYS A 89 6.71 8.79 -4.73
C LYS A 89 5.64 8.56 -5.78
N SER A 90 5.13 7.33 -5.90
CA SER A 90 4.10 6.97 -6.86
C SER A 90 3.03 6.15 -6.18
N VAL A 91 1.81 6.68 -6.15
CA VAL A 91 0.66 6.03 -5.52
C VAL A 91 -0.40 5.75 -6.57
N ARG A 92 -0.88 4.50 -6.60
CA ARG A 92 -2.07 4.11 -7.37
C ARG A 92 -3.15 3.66 -6.40
N ILE A 93 -4.37 4.11 -6.58
CA ILE A 93 -5.49 3.78 -5.71
C ILE A 93 -6.62 3.24 -6.58
N TYR A 94 -6.95 1.97 -6.40
CA TYR A 94 -8.05 1.30 -7.08
C TYR A 94 -9.24 1.21 -6.13
N ILE A 95 -10.37 1.78 -6.51
CA ILE A 95 -11.56 1.83 -5.65
C ILE A 95 -12.81 1.33 -6.35
N ASP A 96 -13.61 0.57 -5.61
CA ASP A 96 -15.03 0.40 -5.93
C ASP A 96 -15.83 1.50 -5.21
N PRO A 97 -16.35 2.51 -5.93
CA PRO A 97 -17.09 3.63 -5.35
C PRO A 97 -18.50 3.27 -4.84
N GLN A 98 -19.05 2.10 -5.18
CA GLN A 98 -20.36 1.67 -4.65
C GLN A 98 -20.30 1.40 -3.15
N ILE A 99 -19.12 1.04 -2.64
CA ILE A 99 -18.90 0.81 -1.23
C ILE A 99 -18.35 2.10 -0.60
N ARG A 100 -19.20 2.84 0.11
CA ARG A 100 -18.86 4.14 0.73
C ARG A 100 -17.55 4.14 1.54
N VAL A 101 -17.25 3.05 2.25
CA VAL A 101 -15.99 2.93 3.03
C VAL A 101 -14.73 2.97 2.16
N ASN A 102 -14.80 2.56 0.88
CA ASN A 102 -13.66 2.62 -0.02
C ASN A 102 -13.34 4.07 -0.39
N CYS A 103 -14.36 4.91 -0.55
CA CYS A 103 -14.19 6.34 -0.75
C CYS A 103 -13.58 7.02 0.48
N ASP A 104 -14.04 6.65 1.69
CA ASP A 104 -13.45 7.14 2.94
C ASP A 104 -11.96 6.75 3.05
N ASN A 105 -11.63 5.48 2.77
CA ASN A 105 -10.25 5.02 2.76
C ASN A 105 -9.39 5.77 1.73
N LEU A 106 -9.92 6.05 0.53
CA LEU A 106 -9.24 6.89 -0.46
C LEU A 106 -8.96 8.29 0.10
N CYS A 107 -9.98 8.97 0.63
CA CYS A 107 -9.81 10.31 1.20
C CYS A 107 -8.74 10.30 2.30
N ARG A 108 -8.74 9.29 3.17
CA ARG A 108 -7.71 9.11 4.20
C ARG A 108 -6.31 8.96 3.61
N VAL A 109 -6.13 8.16 2.56
CA VAL A 109 -4.83 8.06 1.88
C VAL A 109 -4.39 9.41 1.32
N VAL A 110 -5.29 10.12 0.63
CA VAL A 110 -4.99 11.42 0.01
C VAL A 110 -4.64 12.47 1.08
N THR A 111 -5.41 12.55 2.17
CA THR A 111 -5.14 13.45 3.29
C THR A 111 -3.85 13.08 4.04
N SER A 112 -3.53 11.79 4.21
CA SER A 112 -2.24 11.40 4.78
C SER A 112 -1.06 11.81 3.89
N LEU A 113 -1.22 11.73 2.55
CA LEU A 113 -0.21 12.22 1.60
C LEU A 113 -0.08 13.75 1.61
N SER A 114 -1.17 14.49 1.85
CA SER A 114 -1.13 15.96 1.93
C SER A 114 -0.43 16.44 3.20
N ARG A 115 -0.58 15.69 4.29
CA ARG A 115 -0.01 15.99 5.62
C ARG A 115 1.35 15.36 5.88
N ALA A 116 1.95 14.68 4.91
CA ALA A 116 3.29 14.14 5.04
C ALA A 116 4.30 15.29 5.23
N ASP A 117 5.17 15.19 6.24
CA ASP A 117 6.20 16.19 6.55
C ASP A 117 7.11 16.46 5.35
N GLU A 118 7.48 15.38 4.66
CA GLU A 118 8.24 15.43 3.41
C GLU A 118 7.37 14.99 2.23
N ARG A 119 6.86 15.98 1.47
CA ARG A 119 6.04 15.72 0.29
C ARG A 119 6.92 15.30 -0.89
N ARG A 120 7.07 13.99 -1.09
CA ARG A 120 7.87 13.38 -2.18
C ARG A 120 7.04 12.79 -3.31
N LEU A 121 5.72 13.00 -3.27
CA LEU A 121 4.78 12.44 -4.24
C LEU A 121 5.01 13.07 -5.63
N GLU A 122 5.38 12.23 -6.58
CA GLU A 122 5.61 12.60 -7.99
C GLU A 122 4.43 12.18 -8.88
N ARG A 123 3.71 11.10 -8.49
CA ARG A 123 2.60 10.54 -9.28
C ARG A 123 1.47 10.04 -8.39
N LEU A 124 0.25 10.45 -8.70
CA LEU A 124 -0.99 9.92 -8.14
C LEU A 124 -1.89 9.43 -9.26
N GLY A 125 -2.39 8.20 -9.16
CA GLY A 125 -3.44 7.68 -10.04
C GLY A 125 -4.60 7.11 -9.22
N ILE A 126 -5.82 7.54 -9.54
CA ILE A 126 -7.05 7.03 -8.90
C ILE A 126 -7.86 6.33 -9.99
N PHE A 127 -8.23 5.08 -9.74
CA PHE A 127 -8.89 4.20 -10.69
C PHE A 127 -10.19 3.69 -10.09
N PHE A 128 -11.32 4.09 -10.68
CA PHE A 128 -12.64 3.59 -10.34
C PHE A 128 -12.86 2.29 -11.12
N ILE A 129 -13.00 1.17 -10.41
CA ILE A 129 -13.04 -0.18 -11.04
C ILE A 129 -14.44 -0.76 -11.17
N ALA A 130 -15.47 -0.03 -10.72
CA ALA A 130 -16.88 -0.40 -10.85
C ALA A 130 -17.65 0.75 -11.52
N ASP A 131 -18.89 0.47 -11.92
CA ASP A 131 -19.76 1.48 -12.52
C ASP A 131 -19.97 2.65 -11.57
N ASN A 132 -20.03 3.86 -12.15
CA ASN A 132 -20.32 5.06 -11.39
C ASN A 132 -21.71 4.92 -10.72
N PRO A 133 -21.80 4.88 -9.38
CA PRO A 133 -23.09 4.82 -8.71
C PRO A 133 -23.88 6.08 -9.08
N LEU A 134 -25.17 5.94 -9.41
CA LEU A 134 -26.03 7.07 -9.79
C LEU A 134 -26.06 8.22 -8.76
N MET A 135 -25.72 7.94 -7.50
CA MET A 135 -25.72 8.89 -6.38
C MET A 135 -24.31 9.35 -5.97
N PHE A 136 -23.26 8.88 -6.64
CA PHE A 136 -21.90 9.25 -6.30
C PHE A 136 -21.53 10.58 -6.95
N GLN A 137 -21.43 11.62 -6.13
CA GLN A 137 -21.06 12.97 -6.58
C GLN A 137 -19.56 13.25 -6.47
N GLY A 138 -18.82 12.44 -5.70
CA GLY A 138 -17.35 12.59 -5.58
C GLY A 138 -16.86 13.82 -4.81
N ASN A 139 -17.75 14.65 -4.25
CA ASN A 139 -17.37 15.88 -3.54
C ASN A 139 -16.34 15.64 -2.42
N ASP A 140 -16.47 14.55 -1.67
CA ASP A 140 -15.53 14.19 -0.61
C ASP A 140 -14.12 13.92 -1.16
N ILE A 141 -14.05 13.26 -2.33
CA ILE A 141 -12.78 12.98 -3.02
C ILE A 141 -12.18 14.28 -3.54
N LEU A 142 -12.98 15.12 -4.20
CA LEU A 142 -12.54 16.43 -4.70
C LEU A 142 -12.00 17.29 -3.56
N SER A 143 -12.65 17.28 -2.41
CA SER A 143 -12.20 18.00 -1.21
C SER A 143 -10.85 17.48 -0.71
N SER A 144 -10.68 16.15 -0.63
CA SER A 144 -9.38 15.56 -0.26
C SER A 144 -8.27 15.87 -1.29
N LEU A 145 -8.59 15.88 -2.59
CA LEU A 145 -7.65 16.25 -3.64
C LEU A 145 -7.28 17.73 -3.56
N ALA A 146 -8.22 18.59 -3.17
CA ALA A 146 -7.95 20.01 -2.95
C ALA A 146 -7.01 20.24 -1.76
N GLU A 147 -7.07 19.42 -0.72
CA GLU A 147 -6.05 19.44 0.35
C GLU A 147 -4.65 19.08 -0.18
N LEU A 148 -4.57 18.19 -1.17
CA LEU A 148 -3.31 17.74 -1.73
C LEU A 148 -2.74 18.71 -2.77
N PHE A 149 -3.54 19.16 -3.72
CA PHE A 149 -3.08 19.94 -4.89
C PHE A 149 -3.43 21.43 -4.81
N GLY A 150 -4.25 21.84 -3.83
CA GLY A 150 -4.93 23.12 -3.85
C GLY A 150 -6.31 23.02 -4.53
N PRO A 151 -7.17 24.04 -4.36
CA PRO A 151 -8.51 24.04 -4.94
C PRO A 151 -8.45 23.95 -6.48
N PRO A 152 -9.45 23.34 -7.13
CA PRO A 152 -9.52 23.30 -8.58
C PRO A 152 -9.60 24.72 -9.16
N ASP A 153 -9.03 24.90 -10.35
CA ASP A 153 -9.12 26.18 -11.07
C ASP A 153 -10.60 26.52 -11.31
N PRO A 154 -11.10 27.69 -10.83
CA PRO A 154 -12.49 28.10 -11.01
C PRO A 154 -12.92 28.17 -12.48
N SER A 155 -11.99 28.24 -13.43
CA SER A 155 -12.28 28.27 -14.87
C SER A 155 -12.57 26.89 -15.49
N LEU A 156 -12.34 25.79 -14.75
CA LEU A 156 -12.54 24.41 -15.22
C LEU A 156 -13.83 23.75 -14.69
N VAL A 157 -14.63 24.45 -13.88
CA VAL A 157 -15.84 23.94 -13.19
C VAL A 157 -17.11 24.53 -13.78
#